data_AF-A0A939TZ62-F1
#
_entry.id   AF-A0A939TZ62-F1
#
_cell.length_a   1.000
_cell.length_b   1.000
_cell.length_c   1.000
_cell.angle_alpha   90.00
_cell.angle_beta   90.00
_cell.angle_gamma   90.00
#
_symmetry.space_group_name_H-M   'P 1'
#
loop_
_entity.id
_entity.type
_entity.pdbx_description
1 polymer ?
#
loop_
_entity_poly.entity_id
_entity_poly.type
_entity_poly.pdbx_seq_one_letter_code
_entity_poly.pdbx_strand_id
1 'polypeptide(L)'
;HCTKAVLATDGELLEDAIKVAQELNIEILYTSPMTTKTEPEKEEKQPQNNKDVIQSQYPSFDEVWEKYIMPLKGTTLHNSQGSNEIIDIDWSGIKRITSKNKKNEIAIEAFRFAYNTLINEGKVTREDINQEFAYCSSGIVLLLKQLPFVEIINRPITLRLK
;
A
#
# COMPACT_ATOMS: atom_id res chain seq x y z
N HIS A 1 3.28 -22.93 -30.25
CA HIS A 1 4.54 -22.75 -29.51
C HIS A 1 4.68 -21.27 -29.18
N CYS A 2 4.52 -20.87 -27.92
CA CYS A 2 4.99 -19.56 -27.43
C CYS A 2 6.46 -19.74 -27.04
N THR A 3 7.35 -18.92 -27.60
CA THR A 3 8.81 -19.13 -27.51
C THR A 3 9.51 -18.17 -26.56
N LYS A 4 8.81 -17.20 -25.95
CA LYS A 4 9.36 -16.26 -24.97
C LYS A 4 8.27 -15.59 -24.14
N ALA A 5 8.55 -15.29 -22.87
CA ALA A 5 7.71 -14.50 -21.99
C ALA A 5 8.34 -13.11 -21.77
N VAL A 6 7.51 -12.06 -21.75
CA VAL A 6 7.94 -10.66 -21.62
C VAL A 6 7.09 -9.98 -20.56
N LEU A 7 7.74 -9.25 -19.65
CA LEU A 7 7.13 -8.39 -18.63
C LEU A 7 7.41 -6.93 -18.99
N ALA A 8 6.38 -6.13 -19.23
CA ALA A 8 6.52 -4.69 -19.44
C ALA A 8 6.08 -3.94 -18.17
N THR A 9 6.89 -3.02 -17.66
CA THR A 9 6.58 -2.26 -16.44
C THR A 9 7.10 -0.82 -16.50
N ASP A 10 6.37 0.08 -15.86
CA ASP A 10 6.71 1.48 -15.61
C ASP A 10 7.14 1.74 -14.15
N GLY A 11 7.17 0.70 -13.31
CA GLY A 11 7.50 0.77 -11.88
C GLY A 11 8.82 0.10 -11.51
N GLU A 12 9.22 0.26 -10.25
CA GLU A 12 10.40 -0.39 -9.70
C GLU A 12 10.13 -1.89 -9.41
N LEU A 13 11.08 -2.74 -9.78
CA LEU A 13 11.06 -4.17 -9.48
C LEU A 13 12.00 -4.45 -8.30
N LEU A 14 11.51 -5.21 -7.33
CA LEU A 14 12.34 -5.74 -6.24
C LEU A 14 13.46 -6.60 -6.81
N GLU A 15 14.65 -6.55 -6.21
CA GLU A 15 15.83 -7.32 -6.68
C GLU A 15 15.54 -8.81 -6.81
N ASP A 16 14.74 -9.37 -5.90
CA ASP A 16 14.36 -10.79 -5.95
C ASP A 16 13.42 -11.11 -7.12
N ALA A 17 12.55 -10.18 -7.51
CA ALA A 17 11.70 -10.34 -8.70
C ALA A 17 12.53 -10.31 -10.00
N ILE A 18 13.61 -9.50 -10.02
CA ILE A 18 14.56 -9.47 -11.15
C ILE A 18 15.31 -10.81 -11.26
N LYS A 19 15.77 -11.37 -10.14
CA LYS A 19 16.44 -12.69 -10.12
C LYS A 19 15.53 -13.80 -10.65
N VAL A 20 14.28 -13.84 -10.19
CA VAL A 20 13.29 -14.84 -10.65
C VAL A 20 13.01 -14.69 -12.15
N ALA A 21 12.89 -13.46 -12.66
CA ALA A 21 12.69 -13.22 -14.09
C ALA A 21 13.88 -13.71 -14.93
N GLN A 22 15.12 -13.54 -14.44
CA GLN A 22 16.32 -14.07 -15.09
C GLN A 22 16.35 -15.60 -15.10
N GLU A 23 16.01 -16.25 -13.99
CA GLU A 23 15.94 -17.72 -13.90
C GLU A 23 14.91 -18.31 -14.87
N LEU A 24 13.79 -17.62 -15.05
CA LEU A 24 12.71 -18.02 -15.94
C LEU A 24 12.87 -17.54 -17.39
N ASN A 25 13.99 -16.87 -17.70
CA ASN A 25 14.27 -16.29 -19.03
C ASN A 25 13.13 -15.36 -19.53
N ILE A 26 12.54 -14.60 -18.60
CA ILE A 26 11.52 -13.59 -18.87
C ILE A 26 12.24 -12.28 -19.19
N GLU A 27 11.94 -11.69 -20.35
CA GLU A 27 12.48 -10.39 -20.74
C GLU A 27 11.72 -9.26 -20.04
N ILE A 28 12.44 -8.33 -19.42
CA ILE A 28 11.84 -7.16 -18.75
C ILE A 28 12.01 -5.94 -19.65
N LEU A 29 10.91 -5.31 -20.04
CA LEU A 29 10.87 -4.07 -20.80
C LEU A 29 10.42 -2.92 -19.88
N TYR A 30 11.31 -1.95 -19.66
CA TYR A 30 10.96 -0.73 -18.95
C TYR A 30 10.34 0.28 -19.91
N THR A 31 9.10 0.70 -19.64
CA THR A 31 8.35 1.61 -20.51
C THR A 31 8.57 3.08 -20.17
N SER A 32 9.32 3.38 -19.11
CA SER A 32 9.76 4.72 -18.72
C SER A 32 11.28 4.88 -18.98
N PRO A 33 11.77 6.05 -19.41
CA PRO A 33 13.19 6.24 -19.67
C PRO A 33 13.99 6.14 -18.36
N MET A 34 14.63 4.99 -18.13
CA MET A 34 15.72 4.90 -17.15
C MET A 34 16.85 5.81 -17.63
N THR A 35 17.10 6.90 -16.91
CA THR A 35 18.26 7.76 -17.11
C THR A 35 19.51 6.99 -16.70
N THR A 36 20.17 6.38 -17.67
CA THR A 36 21.54 5.88 -17.53
C THR A 36 22.48 7.08 -17.38
N LYS A 37 23.17 7.15 -16.23
CA LYS A 37 24.15 8.18 -15.90
C LYS A 37 25.43 7.96 -16.72
N THR A 38 25.80 8.93 -17.57
CA THR A 38 27.18 9.17 -18.00
C THR A 38 27.44 10.67 -18.18
N GLU A 39 28.19 11.25 -17.23
CA GLU A 39 29.03 12.48 -17.27
C GLU A 39 28.45 13.88 -17.65
N PRO A 40 29.12 14.97 -17.20
CA PRO A 40 28.43 16.14 -16.65
C PRO A 40 28.30 17.29 -17.64
N GLU A 41 27.07 17.73 -17.88
CA GLU A 41 26.81 19.03 -18.51
C GLU A 41 25.84 19.86 -17.66
N LYS A 42 26.03 21.16 -17.79
CA LYS A 42 25.67 22.22 -16.85
C LYS A 42 24.17 22.49 -16.80
N GLU A 43 23.75 22.89 -15.60
CA GLU A 43 22.62 23.76 -15.29
C GLU A 43 21.33 23.60 -16.11
N GLU A 44 20.36 22.93 -15.50
CA GLU A 44 19.00 23.45 -15.35
C GLU A 44 18.39 22.81 -14.09
N LYS A 45 18.04 23.63 -13.10
CA LYS A 45 17.39 23.17 -11.86
C LYS A 45 15.96 22.71 -12.20
N GLN A 46 15.82 21.45 -12.58
CA GLN A 46 14.52 20.77 -12.58
C GLN A 46 14.11 20.49 -11.12
N PRO A 47 12.83 20.68 -10.75
CA PRO A 47 12.36 20.39 -9.41
C PRO A 47 12.51 18.88 -9.16
N GLN A 48 13.42 18.49 -8.26
CA GLN A 48 13.54 17.11 -7.83
C GLN A 48 12.18 16.65 -7.26
N ASN A 49 11.69 15.53 -7.79
CA ASN A 49 10.41 14.91 -7.44
C ASN A 49 10.25 14.78 -5.92
N ASN A 50 9.34 15.54 -5.34
CA ASN A 50 8.98 15.43 -3.92
C ASN A 50 8.43 14.04 -3.53
N LYS A 51 8.02 13.21 -4.51
CA LYS A 51 7.43 11.88 -4.29
C LYS A 51 8.44 10.86 -3.75
N ASP A 52 9.65 10.84 -4.30
CA ASP A 52 10.70 9.88 -3.91
C ASP A 52 11.21 10.16 -2.49
N VAL A 53 11.20 11.44 -2.10
CA VAL A 53 11.61 11.88 -0.76
C VAL A 53 10.60 11.45 0.30
N ILE A 54 9.30 11.46 0.01
CA ILE A 54 8.27 11.07 0.99
C ILE A 54 8.29 9.55 1.22
N GLN A 55 8.43 8.73 0.18
CA GLN A 55 8.52 7.27 0.35
C GLN A 55 9.69 6.84 1.24
N SER A 56 10.85 7.50 1.12
CA SER A 56 12.03 7.17 1.94
C SER A 56 11.91 7.48 3.45
N GLN A 57 10.88 8.24 3.87
CA GLN A 57 10.68 8.63 5.27
C GLN A 57 9.77 7.67 6.05
N TYR A 58 9.00 6.84 5.37
CA TYR A 58 8.05 5.91 5.99
C TYR A 58 8.45 4.46 5.72
N PRO A 59 8.13 3.51 6.61
CA PRO A 59 8.44 2.11 6.38
C PRO A 59 7.70 1.57 5.14
N SER A 60 8.21 0.50 4.56
CA SER A 60 7.49 -0.21 3.50
C SER A 60 6.14 -0.76 3.99
N PHE A 61 5.23 -1.06 3.07
CA PHE A 61 3.95 -1.69 3.43
C PHE A 61 4.17 -2.99 4.21
N ASP A 62 5.16 -3.80 3.80
CA ASP A 62 5.42 -5.11 4.39
C ASP A 62 5.90 -4.96 5.85
N GLU A 63 6.84 -4.03 6.12
CA GLU A 63 7.25 -3.70 7.49
C GLU A 63 6.08 -3.18 8.33
N VAL A 64 5.22 -2.35 7.74
CA VAL A 64 4.03 -1.83 8.43
C VAL A 64 3.07 -2.95 8.77
N TRP A 65 2.84 -3.86 7.82
CA TRP A 65 1.95 -5.00 7.97
C TRP A 65 2.40 -5.89 9.12
N GLU A 66 3.66 -6.32 9.10
CA GLU A 66 4.22 -7.21 10.13
C GLU A 66 4.32 -6.55 11.50
N LYS A 67 4.78 -5.30 11.57
CA LYS A 67 5.10 -4.65 12.84
C LYS A 67 3.90 -4.04 13.55
N TYR A 68 2.90 -3.57 12.80
CA TYR A 68 1.78 -2.81 13.36
C TYR A 68 0.42 -3.44 13.11
N ILE A 69 0.20 -4.10 11.97
CA ILE A 69 -1.11 -4.64 11.62
C ILE A 69 -1.29 -6.08 12.11
N MET A 70 -0.37 -7.00 11.79
CA MET A 70 -0.42 -8.40 12.25
C MET A 70 -0.56 -8.55 13.78
N PRO A 71 0.08 -7.72 14.63
CA PRO A 71 -0.10 -7.80 16.08
C PRO A 71 -1.51 -7.44 16.58
N LEU A 72 -2.39 -6.92 15.70
CA LEU A 72 -3.79 -6.65 16.05
C LEU A 72 -4.65 -7.92 16.05
N LYS A 73 -4.11 -9.08 15.66
CA LYS A 73 -4.83 -10.36 15.74
C LYS A 73 -5.28 -10.63 17.19
N GLY A 74 -6.55 -11.00 17.34
CA GLY A 74 -7.20 -11.21 18.64
C GLY A 74 -7.68 -9.95 19.33
N THR A 75 -7.43 -8.76 18.76
CA THR A 75 -7.88 -7.49 19.35
C THR A 75 -9.28 -7.10 18.86
N THR A 76 -9.98 -6.28 19.64
CA THR A 76 -11.24 -5.65 19.22
C THR A 76 -11.04 -4.15 19.04
N LEU A 77 -11.29 -3.66 17.82
CA LEU A 77 -11.19 -2.25 17.47
C LEU A 77 -12.57 -1.61 17.40
N HIS A 78 -12.66 -0.35 17.84
CA HIS A 78 -13.92 0.39 17.87
C HIS A 78 -13.89 1.61 16.95
N ASN A 79 -15.02 1.84 16.28
CA ASN A 79 -15.32 3.07 15.56
C ASN A 79 -16.76 3.52 15.85
N SER A 80 -17.21 4.62 15.22
CA SER A 80 -18.56 5.15 15.42
C SER A 80 -19.68 4.22 14.94
N GLN A 81 -19.38 3.21 14.13
CA GLN A 81 -20.35 2.23 13.61
C GLN A 81 -20.40 0.94 14.45
N GLY A 82 -19.41 0.70 15.32
CA GLY A 82 -19.38 -0.43 16.23
C GLY A 82 -17.98 -1.04 16.43
N SER A 83 -17.97 -2.27 16.94
CA SER A 83 -16.79 -3.09 17.15
C SER A 83 -16.42 -3.91 15.92
N ASN A 84 -15.12 -4.18 15.79
CA ASN A 84 -14.52 -5.09 14.83
C ASN A 84 -13.53 -5.97 15.60
N GLU A 85 -13.91 -7.21 15.85
CA GLU A 85 -13.03 -8.22 16.43
C GLU A 85 -12.16 -8.80 15.31
N ILE A 86 -10.85 -8.73 15.46
CA ILE A 86 -9.89 -9.19 14.45
C ILE A 86 -9.52 -10.64 14.76
N ILE A 87 -10.07 -11.56 13.98
CA ILE A 87 -9.95 -13.01 14.23
C ILE A 87 -8.61 -13.54 13.73
N ASP A 88 -8.21 -13.08 12.54
CA ASP A 88 -7.00 -13.55 11.88
C ASP A 88 -6.43 -12.47 10.98
N ILE A 89 -5.11 -12.50 10.84
CA ILE A 89 -4.35 -11.61 9.95
C ILE A 89 -3.20 -12.43 9.38
N ASP A 90 -3.07 -12.42 8.07
CA ASP A 90 -2.00 -13.06 7.32
C ASP A 90 -1.70 -12.23 6.05
N TRP A 91 -0.96 -12.81 5.12
CA TRP A 91 -0.66 -12.17 3.84
C TRP A 91 -1.81 -12.25 2.82
N SER A 92 -2.94 -12.90 3.12
CA SER A 92 -4.16 -12.80 2.30
C SER A 92 -5.04 -11.64 2.75
N GLY A 93 -4.93 -11.22 4.01
CA GLY A 93 -5.58 -10.01 4.51
C GLY A 93 -6.05 -10.14 5.95
N ILE A 94 -7.24 -9.60 6.24
CA ILE A 94 -7.81 -9.56 7.59
C ILE A 94 -9.18 -10.23 7.62
N LYS A 95 -9.35 -11.18 8.53
CA LYS A 95 -10.65 -11.78 8.87
C LYS A 95 -11.15 -11.15 10.16
N ARG A 96 -12.40 -10.66 10.14
CA ARG A 96 -13.00 -9.95 11.27
C ARG A 96 -14.46 -10.33 11.52
N ILE A 97 -14.92 -10.11 12.75
CA ILE A 97 -16.33 -10.13 13.13
C ILE A 97 -16.77 -8.71 13.50
N THR A 98 -17.82 -8.22 12.85
CA THR A 98 -18.39 -6.90 13.15
C THR A 98 -19.38 -6.97 14.31
N SER A 99 -19.72 -5.83 14.90
CA SER A 99 -20.79 -5.70 15.92
C SER A 99 -22.14 -6.31 15.52
N LYS A 100 -22.41 -6.45 14.21
CA LYS A 100 -23.60 -7.13 13.67
C LYS A 100 -23.43 -8.65 13.56
N ASN A 101 -22.41 -9.22 14.22
CA ASN A 101 -21.99 -10.61 14.15
C ASN A 101 -21.70 -11.13 12.73
N LYS A 102 -21.38 -10.22 11.79
CA LYS A 102 -21.00 -10.60 10.42
C LYS A 102 -19.51 -10.85 10.32
N LYS A 103 -19.16 -12.06 9.87
CA LYS A 103 -17.80 -12.43 9.44
C LYS A 103 -17.52 -11.83 8.08
N ASN A 104 -16.44 -11.08 7.97
CA ASN A 104 -15.99 -10.51 6.70
C ASN A 104 -14.47 -10.63 6.57
N GLU A 105 -14.02 -10.65 5.33
CA GLU A 105 -12.60 -10.62 4.98
C GLU A 105 -12.32 -9.35 4.19
N ILE A 106 -11.15 -8.76 4.42
CA ILE A 106 -10.63 -7.65 3.62
C ILE A 106 -9.29 -8.13 3.07
N ALA A 107 -9.19 -8.19 1.75
CA ALA A 107 -7.99 -8.64 1.05
C ALA A 107 -6.83 -7.66 1.27
N ILE A 108 -5.61 -8.19 1.31
CA ILE A 108 -4.39 -7.41 1.56
C ILE A 108 -4.18 -6.28 0.55
N GLU A 109 -4.62 -6.48 -0.69
CA GLU A 109 -4.49 -5.54 -1.81
C GLU A 109 -5.20 -4.22 -1.51
N ALA A 110 -6.33 -4.27 -0.80
CA ALA A 110 -7.06 -3.07 -0.41
C ALA A 110 -6.30 -2.24 0.62
N PHE A 111 -5.55 -2.91 1.52
CA PHE A 111 -4.65 -2.23 2.45
C PHE A 111 -3.41 -1.69 1.76
N ARG A 112 -2.80 -2.49 0.86
CA ARG A 112 -1.62 -2.09 0.08
C ARG A 112 -1.92 -0.86 -0.77
N PHE A 113 -3.07 -0.85 -1.45
CA PHE A 113 -3.55 0.32 -2.20
C PHE A 113 -3.68 1.54 -1.29
N ALA A 114 -4.47 1.46 -0.22
CA ALA A 114 -4.72 2.61 0.65
C ALA A 114 -3.45 3.14 1.31
N TYR A 115 -2.53 2.25 1.71
CA TYR A 115 -1.24 2.63 2.28
C TYR A 115 -0.36 3.33 1.24
N ASN A 116 -0.21 2.76 0.06
CA ASN A 116 0.63 3.34 -0.98
C ASN A 116 0.11 4.72 -1.43
N THR A 117 -1.21 4.87 -1.58
CA THR A 117 -1.82 6.18 -1.85
C THR A 117 -1.53 7.17 -0.71
N LEU A 118 -1.68 6.74 0.55
CA LEU A 118 -1.39 7.56 1.71
C LEU A 118 0.07 8.03 1.74
N ILE A 119 1.04 7.14 1.47
CA ILE A 119 2.46 7.49 1.43
C ILE A 119 2.77 8.42 0.24
N ASN A 120 2.21 8.13 -0.94
CA ASN A 120 2.52 8.89 -2.16
C ASN A 120 1.91 10.30 -2.17
N GLU A 121 0.73 10.47 -1.57
CA GLU A 121 -0.03 11.72 -1.62
C GLU A 121 -0.07 12.46 -0.29
N GLY A 122 0.46 11.84 0.77
CA GLY A 122 0.35 12.31 2.16
C GLY A 122 -1.04 12.16 2.77
N LYS A 123 -2.03 11.70 1.99
CA LYS A 123 -3.42 11.49 2.42
C LYS A 123 -4.14 10.47 1.54
N VAL A 124 -5.20 9.87 2.06
CA VAL A 124 -6.18 9.09 1.28
C VAL A 124 -7.56 9.20 1.92
N THR A 125 -8.60 9.45 1.13
CA THR A 125 -9.96 9.56 1.66
C THR A 125 -10.65 8.20 1.68
N ARG A 126 -11.67 8.07 2.55
CA ARG A 126 -12.54 6.87 2.56
C ARG A 126 -13.24 6.67 1.21
N GLU A 127 -13.51 7.76 0.48
CA GLU A 127 -14.17 7.67 -0.82
C GLU A 127 -13.21 7.09 -1.87
N ASP A 128 -11.96 7.56 -1.91
CA ASP A 128 -10.93 7.02 -2.82
C ASP A 128 -10.77 5.50 -2.63
N ILE A 129 -10.73 5.05 -1.37
CA ILE A 129 -10.67 3.62 -1.04
C ILE A 129 -11.94 2.89 -1.50
N ASN A 130 -13.12 3.51 -1.35
CA ASN A 130 -14.39 2.88 -1.68
C ASN A 130 -14.65 2.80 -3.18
N GLN A 131 -14.06 3.70 -3.98
CA GLN A 131 -14.12 3.67 -5.45
C GLN A 131 -13.38 2.44 -6.01
N GLU A 132 -12.22 2.11 -5.43
CA GLU A 132 -11.45 0.93 -5.84
C GLU A 132 -11.90 -0.35 -5.16
N PHE A 133 -12.21 -0.29 -3.86
CA PHE A 133 -12.59 -1.44 -3.05
C PHE A 133 -13.91 -1.17 -2.31
N ALA A 134 -15.00 -1.56 -2.95
CA ALA A 134 -16.34 -1.33 -2.44
C ALA A 134 -16.57 -2.02 -1.08
N TYR A 135 -17.29 -1.34 -0.18
CA TYR A 135 -17.83 -1.88 1.08
C TYR A 135 -16.82 -2.27 2.18
N CYS A 136 -15.51 -2.11 1.97
CA CYS A 136 -14.49 -2.40 3.00
C CYS A 136 -13.74 -1.17 3.53
N SER A 137 -13.96 0.01 2.94
CA SER A 137 -13.27 1.27 3.28
C SER A 137 -13.29 1.64 4.76
N SER A 138 -14.39 1.38 5.48
CA SER A 138 -14.46 1.67 6.93
C SER A 138 -13.56 0.76 7.77
N GLY A 139 -13.31 -0.47 7.32
CA GLY A 139 -12.35 -1.37 7.94
C GLY A 139 -10.92 -0.93 7.69
N ILE A 140 -10.61 -0.60 6.44
CA ILE A 140 -9.27 -0.16 6.06
C ILE A 140 -8.86 1.09 6.85
N VAL A 141 -9.74 2.10 6.92
CA VAL A 141 -9.50 3.30 7.73
C VAL A 141 -9.32 2.97 9.22
N LEU A 142 -10.11 2.05 9.79
CA LEU A 142 -10.04 1.66 11.20
C LEU A 142 -8.71 0.99 11.56
N LEU A 143 -8.14 0.24 10.64
CA LEU A 143 -6.88 -0.51 10.83
C LEU A 143 -5.67 0.38 10.54
N LEU A 144 -5.67 1.13 9.43
CA LEU A 144 -4.54 2.01 9.10
C LEU A 144 -4.40 3.21 10.05
N LYS A 145 -5.47 3.66 10.72
CA LYS A 145 -5.33 4.69 11.78
C LYS A 145 -4.58 4.20 13.02
N GLN A 146 -4.32 2.89 13.16
CA GLN A 146 -3.53 2.36 14.28
C GLN A 146 -2.03 2.62 14.10
N LEU A 147 -1.60 2.99 12.89
CA LEU A 147 -0.21 3.31 12.61
C LEU A 147 0.21 4.58 13.36
N PRO A 148 1.38 4.59 14.02
CA PRO A 148 1.76 5.69 14.92
C PRO A 148 1.94 7.03 14.19
N PHE A 149 2.23 6.99 12.90
CA PHE A 149 2.45 8.15 12.03
C PHE A 149 1.22 8.53 11.20
N VAL A 150 0.06 7.91 11.43
CA VAL A 150 -1.19 8.21 10.72
C VAL A 150 -2.19 8.85 11.67
N GLU A 151 -2.88 9.87 11.18
CA GLU A 151 -4.02 10.49 11.85
C GLU A 151 -5.28 10.44 10.98
N ILE A 152 -6.44 10.65 11.63
CA ILE A 152 -7.74 10.67 10.97
C ILE A 152 -8.36 12.07 11.03
N ILE A 153 -8.72 12.60 9.87
CA ILE A 153 -9.52 13.81 9.75
C ILE A 153 -10.97 13.41 9.50
N ASN A 154 -11.89 14.04 10.21
CA ASN A 154 -13.32 13.84 10.03
C ASN A 154 -13.88 14.88 9.06
N ARG A 155 -14.80 14.47 8.18
CA ARG A 155 -15.55 15.30 7.20
C ARG A 155 -14.68 15.93 6.08
N PRO A 156 -14.42 15.20 4.98
CA PRO A 156 -14.65 13.77 4.80
C PRO A 156 -13.70 12.93 5.66
N ILE A 157 -14.02 11.65 5.85
CA ILE A 157 -13.11 10.73 6.55
C ILE A 157 -11.86 10.55 5.69
N THR A 158 -10.71 10.97 6.21
CA THR A 158 -9.43 10.98 5.51
C THR A 158 -8.32 10.50 6.44
N LEU A 159 -7.47 9.60 5.96
CA LEU A 159 -6.19 9.28 6.61
C LEU A 159 -5.15 10.29 6.12
N ARG A 160 -4.33 10.81 7.03
CA ARG A 160 -3.23 11.74 6.70
C ARG A 160 -1.98 11.33 7.47
N LEU A 161 -0.82 11.55 6.88
CA LEU A 161 0.46 11.45 7.58
C LEU A 161 0.62 12.62 8.57
N LYS A 162 1.13 12.33 9.77
CA LYS A 162 1.34 13.33 10.83
C LYS A 162 2.49 14.29 10.54
#